data_AF-A0A0E3M886-F1
#
_entry.id   AF-A0A0E3M886-F1
#
_cell.length_a   1.000
_cell.length_b   1.000
_cell.length_c   1.000
_cell.angle_alpha   90.00
_cell.angle_beta   90.00
_cell.angle_gamma   90.00
#
_symmetry.space_group_name_H-M   'P 1'
#
loop_
_entity.id
_entity.type
_entity.pdbx_description
1 polymer ?
#
loop_
_entity_poly.entity_id
_entity_poly.type
_entity_poly.pdbx_seq_one_letter_code
_entity_poly.pdbx_strand_id
1 'polypeptide(L)'
;MNNMLKILKNIIAFIICIILLVVMYKSQYITNILTRDYNFRKYLKDNQQIYFLGTDHTMLLDSEPYSYLNLKSAIENLKPDVLLIESRPDQLAEGNFADGPTEMLYCHLIADNLHIPVKGVDWWVPNDANTPSSTNRIRDNSINENILKNVIGHKKVLILMGRDHVSLEEPKLESAGYKKVFFSEIEKINLLRIHDKKLIYPKGMNHYIQKRIAYEKNCIGTVYKTDTWKKQGLDLIENLNRSSKIIQQTGESQ
;
A
#
# COMPACT_ATOMS: atom_id res chain seq x y z
N MET A 1 -10.40 -58.48 10.75
CA MET A 1 -9.23 -57.76 11.31
C MET A 1 -8.58 -56.78 10.32
N ASN A 2 -8.32 -57.18 9.05
CA ASN A 2 -7.71 -56.29 8.04
C ASN A 2 -8.50 -55.00 7.71
N ASN A 3 -9.83 -55.04 7.69
CA ASN A 3 -10.63 -53.83 7.40
C ASN A 3 -10.56 -52.79 8.52
N MET A 4 -10.57 -53.19 9.79
CA MET A 4 -10.42 -52.25 10.91
C MET A 4 -9.04 -51.59 10.92
N LEU A 5 -7.98 -52.36 10.63
CA LEU A 5 -6.63 -51.81 10.54
C LEU A 5 -6.50 -50.80 9.38
N LYS A 6 -7.16 -51.05 8.25
CA LYS A 6 -7.20 -50.15 7.10
C LYS A 6 -7.99 -48.86 7.40
N ILE A 7 -9.14 -48.98 8.07
CA ILE A 7 -9.93 -47.83 8.52
C ILE A 7 -9.13 -46.98 9.50
N LEU A 8 -8.47 -47.58 10.50
CA LEU A 8 -7.64 -46.86 11.46
C LEU A 8 -6.47 -46.13 10.78
N LYS A 9 -5.77 -46.78 9.83
CA LYS A 9 -4.70 -46.13 9.05
C LYS A 9 -5.21 -44.93 8.26
N ASN A 10 -6.38 -45.04 7.65
CA ASN A 10 -6.99 -43.93 6.90
C ASN A 10 -7.38 -42.78 7.82
N ILE A 11 -7.91 -43.06 9.02
CA ILE A 11 -8.24 -42.05 10.03
C ILE A 11 -6.97 -41.32 10.48
N ILE A 12 -5.90 -42.06 10.79
CA ILE A 12 -4.61 -41.47 11.19
C ILE A 12 -4.05 -40.59 10.08
N ALA A 13 -4.05 -41.07 8.83
CA ALA A 13 -3.59 -40.30 7.68
C ALA A 13 -4.41 -39.01 7.50
N PHE A 14 -5.73 -39.08 7.65
CA PHE A 14 -6.62 -37.93 7.58
C PHE A 14 -6.33 -36.90 8.68
N ILE A 15 -6.11 -37.36 9.92
CA ILE A 15 -5.74 -36.48 11.05
C ILE A 15 -4.39 -35.80 10.77
N ILE A 16 -3.39 -36.53 10.28
CA ILE A 16 -2.09 -35.96 9.89
C ILE A 16 -2.28 -34.88 8.82
N CYS A 17 -3.09 -35.14 7.79
CA CYS A 17 -3.39 -34.14 6.75
C CYS A 17 -4.05 -32.87 7.33
N ILE A 18 -5.00 -33.00 8.27
CA ILE A 18 -5.61 -31.85 8.95
C ILE A 18 -4.56 -31.07 9.74
N ILE A 19 -3.71 -31.76 10.51
CA ILE A 19 -2.65 -31.11 11.30
C ILE A 19 -1.70 -30.34 10.38
N LEU A 20 -1.28 -30.95 9.27
CA LEU A 20 -0.41 -30.30 8.29
C LEU A 20 -1.09 -29.06 7.67
N LEU A 21 -2.36 -29.13 7.30
CA LEU A 21 -3.11 -27.99 6.79
C LEU A 21 -3.20 -26.85 7.82
N VAL A 22 -3.47 -27.16 9.10
CA VAL A 22 -3.52 -26.16 10.17
C VAL A 22 -2.15 -25.51 10.39
N VAL A 23 -1.07 -26.30 10.38
CA VAL A 23 0.30 -25.81 10.52
C VAL A 23 0.67 -24.90 9.34
N MET A 24 0.35 -25.30 8.11
CA MET A 24 0.59 -24.48 6.91
C MET A 24 -0.17 -23.16 6.97
N TYR A 25 -1.47 -23.20 7.31
CA TYR A 25 -2.29 -22.00 7.43
C TYR A 25 -1.77 -21.04 8.51
N LYS A 26 -1.47 -21.56 9.70
CA LYS A 26 -0.88 -20.76 10.79
C LYS A 26 0.47 -20.18 10.41
N SER A 27 1.33 -20.95 9.74
CA SER A 27 2.64 -20.49 9.28
C SER A 27 2.52 -19.31 8.32
N GLN A 28 1.60 -19.39 7.35
CA GLN A 28 1.35 -18.30 6.41
C GLN A 28 0.82 -17.05 7.12
N TYR A 29 -0.14 -17.23 8.04
CA TYR A 29 -0.71 -16.13 8.81
C TYR A 29 0.35 -15.41 9.66
N ILE A 30 1.20 -16.16 10.38
CA ILE A 30 2.30 -15.62 11.17
C ILE A 30 3.30 -14.90 10.26
N THR A 31 3.69 -15.49 9.14
CA THR A 31 4.62 -14.88 8.18
C THR A 31 4.08 -13.56 7.64
N ASN A 32 2.78 -13.48 7.35
CA ASN A 32 2.15 -12.26 6.87
C ASN A 32 2.11 -11.17 7.96
N ILE A 33 1.84 -11.51 9.22
CA ILE A 33 1.93 -10.57 10.36
C ILE A 33 3.36 -10.05 10.51
N LEU A 34 4.33 -10.94 10.51
CA LEU A 34 5.75 -10.57 10.62
C LEU A 34 6.16 -9.66 9.47
N THR A 35 5.68 -9.92 8.26
CA THR A 35 5.95 -9.10 7.08
C THR A 35 5.32 -7.71 7.21
N ARG A 36 4.07 -7.61 7.64
CA ARG A 36 3.40 -6.33 7.91
C ARG A 36 4.17 -5.53 8.96
N ASP A 37 4.52 -6.17 10.08
CA ASP A 37 5.18 -5.50 11.18
C ASP A 37 6.61 -5.10 10.83
N TYR A 38 7.31 -5.89 10.03
CA TYR A 38 8.62 -5.54 9.47
C TYR A 38 8.57 -4.28 8.59
N ASN A 39 7.46 -4.11 7.87
CA ASN A 39 7.21 -2.99 6.98
C ASN A 39 6.47 -1.82 7.64
N PHE A 40 6.22 -1.87 8.95
CA PHE A 40 5.72 -0.75 9.72
C PHE A 40 6.79 -0.25 10.69
N ARG A 41 7.48 0.82 10.31
CA ARG A 41 8.65 1.37 11.00
C ARG A 41 8.35 2.75 11.57
N LYS A 42 9.00 3.08 12.68
CA LYS A 42 8.91 4.38 13.36
C LYS A 42 10.31 4.98 13.44
N TYR A 43 10.41 6.25 13.07
CA TYR A 43 11.63 7.02 13.13
C TYR A 43 11.41 8.30 13.92
N LEU A 44 12.45 8.74 14.63
CA LEU A 44 12.45 9.98 15.40
C LEU A 44 13.61 10.89 14.97
N LYS A 45 13.32 12.18 14.86
CA LYS A 45 14.32 13.24 14.76
C LYS A 45 13.82 14.41 15.58
N ASP A 46 14.53 14.74 16.65
CA ASP A 46 14.07 15.72 17.64
C ASP A 46 12.65 15.40 18.14
N ASN A 47 11.69 16.32 17.96
CA ASN A 47 10.28 16.14 18.31
C ASN A 47 9.40 15.65 17.15
N GLN A 48 9.99 15.31 16.01
CA GLN A 48 9.28 14.81 14.84
C GLN A 48 9.27 13.27 14.80
N GLN A 49 8.11 12.70 14.46
CA GLN A 49 7.87 11.27 14.32
C GLN A 49 7.47 10.96 12.89
N ILE A 50 8.19 10.03 12.26
CA ILE A 50 7.82 9.46 10.95
C ILE A 50 7.39 8.02 11.16
N TYR A 51 6.20 7.71 10.67
CA TYR A 51 5.65 6.38 10.58
C TYR A 51 5.70 5.95 9.12
N PHE A 52 6.50 4.95 8.78
CA PHE A 52 6.60 4.40 7.43
C PHE A 52 5.86 3.06 7.41
N LEU A 53 4.75 3.00 6.69
CA LEU A 53 3.92 1.81 6.58
C LEU A 53 3.89 1.32 5.12
N GLY A 54 4.58 0.20 4.88
CA GLY A 54 4.64 -0.45 3.58
C GLY A 54 3.33 -1.16 3.21
N THR A 55 2.98 -1.12 1.92
CA THR A 55 1.78 -1.73 1.35
C THR A 55 2.09 -2.85 0.36
N ASP A 56 1.10 -3.70 0.13
CA ASP A 56 1.04 -4.64 -1.00
C ASP A 56 -0.01 -4.13 -1.99
N HIS A 57 0.39 -3.82 -3.21
CA HIS A 57 -0.48 -3.25 -4.25
C HIS A 57 -1.61 -4.19 -4.71
N THR A 58 -1.60 -5.44 -4.25
CA THR A 58 -2.63 -6.45 -4.54
C THR A 58 -3.67 -6.59 -3.42
N MET A 59 -3.54 -5.84 -2.33
CA MET A 59 -4.46 -5.97 -1.20
C MET A 59 -5.88 -5.46 -1.53
N LEU A 60 -6.87 -6.01 -0.83
CA LEU A 60 -8.30 -5.71 -0.95
C LEU A 60 -8.83 -5.09 0.35
N LEU A 61 -10.14 -4.81 0.38
CA LEU A 61 -10.81 -4.21 1.54
C LEU A 61 -10.65 -5.04 2.83
N ASP A 62 -10.65 -6.37 2.72
CA ASP A 62 -10.67 -7.32 3.83
C ASP A 62 -9.53 -8.35 3.79
N SER A 63 -8.45 -8.06 3.05
CA SER A 63 -7.26 -8.93 3.03
C SER A 63 -6.69 -9.16 4.44
N GLU A 64 -6.53 -10.42 4.84
CA GLU A 64 -5.90 -10.78 6.11
C GLU A 64 -4.40 -11.04 5.94
N PRO A 65 -3.53 -10.60 6.86
CA PRO A 65 -3.79 -9.86 8.11
C PRO A 65 -3.70 -8.33 7.94
N TYR A 66 -3.75 -7.85 6.69
CA TYR A 66 -3.47 -6.47 6.34
C TYR A 66 -4.22 -6.06 5.07
N SER A 67 -5.11 -5.08 5.23
CA SER A 67 -6.10 -4.66 4.24
C SER A 67 -6.24 -3.13 4.16
N TYR A 68 -7.09 -2.64 3.24
CA TYR A 68 -7.46 -1.23 3.21
C TYR A 68 -8.10 -0.78 4.54
N LEU A 69 -8.86 -1.64 5.23
CA LEU A 69 -9.42 -1.29 6.54
C LEU A 69 -8.34 -1.06 7.59
N ASN A 70 -7.22 -1.79 7.53
CA ASN A 70 -6.07 -1.52 8.39
C ASN A 70 -5.39 -0.19 8.03
N LEU A 71 -5.31 0.16 6.74
CA LEU A 71 -4.78 1.45 6.29
C LEU A 71 -5.65 2.61 6.80
N LYS A 72 -6.98 2.51 6.62
CA LYS A 72 -7.96 3.48 7.17
C LYS A 72 -7.75 3.65 8.68
N SER A 73 -7.65 2.53 9.40
CA SER A 73 -7.43 2.54 10.84
C SER A 73 -6.11 3.19 11.22
N ALA A 74 -5.03 2.94 10.48
CA ALA A 74 -3.75 3.58 10.71
C ALA A 74 -3.88 5.11 10.61
N ILE A 75 -4.55 5.62 9.58
CA ILE A 75 -4.78 7.06 9.40
C ILE A 75 -5.65 7.63 10.54
N GLU A 76 -6.78 6.99 10.84
CA GLU A 76 -7.75 7.44 11.85
C GLU A 76 -7.19 7.42 13.28
N ASN A 77 -6.43 6.37 13.62
CA ASN A 77 -5.85 6.20 14.95
C ASN A 77 -4.58 7.05 15.13
N LEU A 78 -3.75 7.15 14.08
CA LEU A 78 -2.51 7.93 14.14
C LEU A 78 -2.77 9.43 14.13
N LYS A 79 -3.73 9.88 13.31
CA LYS A 79 -4.00 11.31 13.02
C LYS A 79 -2.71 12.06 12.69
N PRO A 80 -2.04 11.72 11.58
CA PRO A 80 -0.84 12.42 11.15
C PRO A 80 -1.15 13.88 10.76
N ASP A 81 -0.16 14.75 10.90
CA ASP A 81 -0.24 16.15 10.45
C ASP A 81 -0.16 16.25 8.92
N VAL A 82 0.40 15.23 8.27
CA VAL A 82 0.47 15.06 6.82
C VAL A 82 0.59 13.58 6.47
N LEU A 83 -0.12 13.18 5.40
CA LEU A 83 -0.01 11.87 4.78
C LEU A 83 0.84 11.98 3.50
N LEU A 84 1.93 11.23 3.42
CA LEU A 84 2.74 11.08 2.22
C LEU A 84 2.37 9.76 1.53
N ILE A 85 2.09 9.80 0.23
CA ILE A 85 1.70 8.62 -0.55
C ILE A 85 2.56 8.42 -1.79
N GLU A 86 2.69 7.16 -2.23
CA GLU A 86 3.28 6.78 -3.52
C GLU A 86 2.40 7.27 -4.68
N SER A 87 2.47 8.56 -4.97
CA SER A 87 1.88 9.22 -6.13
C SER A 87 2.74 10.41 -6.51
N ARG A 88 2.78 10.76 -7.79
CA ARG A 88 3.60 11.85 -8.30
C ARG A 88 3.03 13.21 -7.86
N PRO A 89 3.86 14.13 -7.33
CA PRO A 89 3.39 15.41 -6.82
C PRO A 89 2.62 16.28 -7.84
N ASP A 90 3.07 16.31 -9.08
CA ASP A 90 2.44 17.05 -10.20
C ASP A 90 1.05 16.51 -10.51
N GLN A 91 0.91 15.18 -10.53
CA GLN A 91 -0.36 14.53 -10.80
C GLN A 91 -1.39 14.79 -9.70
N LEU A 92 -0.98 14.75 -8.44
CA LEU A 92 -1.88 15.14 -7.35
C LEU A 92 -2.30 16.61 -7.43
N ALA A 93 -1.39 17.51 -7.82
CA ALA A 93 -1.71 18.93 -8.01
C ALA A 93 -2.74 19.16 -9.13
N GLU A 94 -2.76 18.31 -10.16
CA GLU A 94 -3.76 18.29 -11.24
C GLU A 94 -5.05 17.53 -10.87
N GLY A 95 -5.17 17.07 -9.62
CA GLY A 95 -6.31 16.32 -9.13
C GLY A 95 -6.38 14.87 -9.65
N ASN A 96 -5.27 14.30 -10.12
CA ASN A 96 -5.17 12.90 -10.54
C ASN A 96 -4.85 12.01 -9.33
N PHE A 97 -5.79 11.93 -8.38
CA PHE A 97 -5.56 11.24 -7.10
C PHE A 97 -5.33 9.73 -7.22
N ALA A 98 -5.70 9.14 -8.36
CA ALA A 98 -5.46 7.74 -8.69
C ALA A 98 -4.16 7.53 -9.50
N ASP A 99 -3.17 8.42 -9.35
CA ASP A 99 -1.89 8.29 -10.05
C ASP A 99 -1.06 7.09 -9.58
N GLY A 100 -1.05 6.88 -8.27
CA GLY A 100 -0.38 5.74 -7.63
C GLY A 100 -1.19 4.45 -7.64
N PRO A 101 -0.69 3.43 -6.91
CA PRO A 101 -1.44 2.22 -6.59
C PRO A 101 -2.82 2.50 -5.99
N THR A 102 -3.80 1.62 -6.23
CA THR A 102 -5.22 1.84 -5.85
C THR A 102 -5.42 2.08 -4.35
N GLU A 103 -4.59 1.48 -3.49
CA GLU A 103 -4.64 1.71 -2.05
C GLU A 103 -4.18 3.11 -1.64
N MET A 104 -3.34 3.77 -2.45
CA MET A 104 -2.95 5.16 -2.23
C MET A 104 -4.11 6.11 -2.47
N LEU A 105 -4.92 5.85 -3.51
CA LEU A 105 -6.18 6.57 -3.74
C LEU A 105 -7.14 6.37 -2.56
N TYR A 106 -7.30 5.13 -2.09
CA TYR A 106 -8.13 4.82 -0.93
C TYR A 106 -7.69 5.65 0.29
N CYS A 107 -6.39 5.64 0.60
CA CYS A 107 -5.84 6.39 1.72
C CYS A 107 -5.95 7.90 1.55
N HIS A 108 -5.78 8.40 0.32
CA HIS A 108 -5.98 9.81 -0.01
C HIS A 108 -7.39 10.25 0.37
N LEU A 109 -8.42 9.54 -0.11
CA LEU A 109 -9.81 9.90 0.13
C LEU A 109 -10.21 9.78 1.61
N ILE A 110 -9.64 8.82 2.35
CA ILE A 110 -9.81 8.75 3.80
C ILE A 110 -9.18 9.96 4.50
N ALA A 111 -7.94 10.33 4.14
CA ALA A 111 -7.25 11.48 4.71
C ALA A 111 -7.97 12.80 4.39
N ASP A 112 -8.49 12.96 3.17
CA ASP A 112 -9.24 14.14 2.74
C ASP A 112 -10.53 14.31 3.58
N ASN A 113 -11.29 13.23 3.78
CA ASN A 113 -12.47 13.23 4.67
C ASN A 113 -12.13 13.61 6.13
N LEU A 114 -10.90 13.35 6.55
CA LEU A 114 -10.39 13.71 7.88
C LEU A 114 -9.69 15.07 7.92
N HIS A 115 -9.65 15.81 6.81
CA HIS A 115 -8.94 17.07 6.64
C HIS A 115 -7.44 16.97 6.92
N ILE A 116 -6.84 15.81 6.64
CA ILE A 116 -5.40 15.57 6.73
C ILE A 116 -4.78 15.92 5.37
N PRO A 117 -3.80 16.86 5.31
CA PRO A 117 -3.11 17.17 4.06
C PRO A 117 -2.43 15.94 3.47
N VAL A 118 -2.63 15.71 2.16
CA VAL A 118 -1.98 14.62 1.41
C VAL A 118 -0.92 15.20 0.46
N LYS A 119 0.25 14.58 0.41
CA LYS A 119 1.34 14.92 -0.52
C LYS A 119 1.84 13.68 -1.24
N GLY A 120 2.11 13.83 -2.52
CA GLY A 120 2.74 12.80 -3.33
C GLY A 120 4.25 12.83 -3.12
N VAL A 121 4.88 11.67 -3.14
CA VAL A 121 6.35 11.55 -3.10
C VAL A 121 6.95 10.78 -4.26
N ASP A 122 6.14 10.16 -5.11
CA ASP A 122 6.64 9.31 -6.18
C ASP A 122 7.26 10.09 -7.34
N TRP A 123 8.06 9.41 -8.16
CA TRP A 123 8.69 9.98 -9.35
C TRP A 123 8.99 8.90 -10.40
N TRP A 124 8.59 9.16 -11.63
CA TRP A 124 9.09 8.42 -12.79
C TRP A 124 8.82 9.22 -14.06
N VAL A 125 9.64 8.98 -15.09
CA VAL A 125 9.47 9.59 -16.41
C VAL A 125 9.50 8.48 -17.46
N PRO A 126 8.46 8.37 -18.29
CA PRO A 126 8.45 7.45 -19.42
C PRO A 126 9.36 8.01 -20.51
N ASN A 127 10.50 7.37 -20.75
CA ASN A 127 11.41 7.72 -21.85
C ASN A 127 12.09 6.47 -22.41
N ASP A 128 12.69 6.61 -23.60
CA ASP A 128 13.31 5.49 -24.33
C ASP A 128 14.53 4.90 -23.62
N ALA A 129 15.14 5.65 -22.69
CA ALA A 129 16.28 5.22 -21.90
C ALA A 129 15.89 4.42 -20.64
N ASN A 130 14.62 4.47 -20.24
CA ASN A 130 14.13 3.87 -19.00
C ASN A 130 13.04 2.82 -19.29
N THR A 131 13.22 1.62 -18.75
CA THR A 131 12.13 0.65 -18.67
C THR A 131 11.26 0.93 -17.44
N PRO A 132 9.94 0.65 -17.50
CA PRO A 132 9.09 0.68 -16.31
C PRO A 132 9.72 -0.19 -15.22
N SER A 133 9.85 0.37 -14.01
CA SER A 133 10.40 -0.35 -12.87
C SER A 133 9.73 0.10 -11.58
N SER A 134 9.47 -0.85 -10.69
CA SER A 134 8.96 -0.57 -9.35
C SER A 134 9.99 0.17 -8.49
N THR A 135 11.29 -0.04 -8.72
CA THR A 135 12.37 0.64 -8.00
C THR A 135 13.54 0.90 -8.94
N ASN A 136 14.26 2.00 -8.74
CA ASN A 136 15.56 2.26 -9.34
C ASN A 136 16.21 3.45 -8.63
N ARG A 137 17.54 3.51 -8.66
CA ARG A 137 18.31 4.55 -7.95
C ARG A 137 17.81 5.98 -8.20
N ILE A 138 17.42 6.33 -9.43
CA ILE A 138 16.97 7.69 -9.76
C ILE A 138 15.59 7.97 -9.16
N ARG A 139 14.63 7.06 -9.36
CA ARG A 139 13.28 7.13 -8.77
C ARG A 139 13.35 7.18 -7.26
N ASP A 140 14.08 6.25 -6.65
CA ASP A 140 14.17 6.16 -5.19
C ASP A 140 14.90 7.37 -4.58
N ASN A 141 15.88 7.98 -5.26
CA ASN A 141 16.48 9.22 -4.78
C ASN A 141 15.49 10.40 -4.86
N SER A 142 14.73 10.49 -5.95
CA SER A 142 13.71 11.53 -6.11
C SER A 142 12.58 11.37 -5.07
N ILE A 143 12.19 10.13 -4.78
CA ILE A 143 11.26 9.79 -3.69
C ILE A 143 11.79 10.32 -2.36
N ASN A 144 13.05 10.02 -2.05
CA ASN A 144 13.66 10.48 -0.81
C ASN A 144 13.69 12.01 -0.68
N GLU A 145 14.10 12.71 -1.75
CA GLU A 145 14.09 14.18 -1.78
C GLU A 145 12.68 14.74 -1.53
N ASN A 146 11.66 14.14 -2.17
CA ASN A 146 10.27 14.51 -1.94
C ASN A 146 9.82 14.23 -0.50
N ILE A 147 10.18 13.09 0.08
CA ILE A 147 9.88 12.78 1.49
C ILE A 147 10.50 13.85 2.39
N LEU A 148 11.81 14.07 2.28
CA LEU A 148 12.54 15.02 3.13
C LEU A 148 12.05 16.46 2.99
N LYS A 149 11.58 16.84 1.80
CA LYS A 149 10.93 18.14 1.58
C LYS A 149 9.58 18.24 2.28
N ASN A 150 8.75 17.20 2.19
CA ASN A 150 7.36 17.25 2.67
C ASN A 150 7.20 16.89 4.16
N VAL A 151 8.23 16.37 4.83
CA VAL A 151 8.20 16.16 6.29
C VAL A 151 8.44 17.46 7.07
N ILE A 152 9.04 18.48 6.45
CA ILE A 152 9.40 19.73 7.15
C ILE A 152 8.16 20.43 7.70
N GLY A 153 8.19 20.83 8.97
CA GLY A 153 7.11 21.57 9.62
C GLY A 153 6.00 20.69 10.23
N HIS A 154 6.04 19.37 10.03
CA HIS A 154 5.07 18.43 10.58
C HIS A 154 5.64 17.68 11.78
N LYS A 155 4.89 17.48 12.87
CA LYS A 155 5.38 16.72 14.03
C LYS A 155 5.14 15.22 13.86
N LYS A 156 4.05 14.82 13.23
CA LYS A 156 3.68 13.42 13.01
C LYS A 156 3.38 13.20 11.53
N VAL A 157 4.21 12.41 10.87
CA VAL A 157 4.09 12.09 9.44
C VAL A 157 3.77 10.62 9.27
N LEU A 158 2.80 10.30 8.42
CA LEU A 158 2.57 8.94 7.93
C LEU A 158 3.01 8.85 6.47
N ILE A 159 3.82 7.86 6.14
CA ILE A 159 4.27 7.56 4.78
C ILE A 159 3.69 6.20 4.38
N LEU A 160 2.95 6.16 3.27
CA LEU A 160 2.40 4.95 2.67
C LEU A 160 2.99 4.75 1.28
N MET A 161 3.68 3.63 1.08
CA MET A 161 4.28 3.24 -0.20
C MET A 161 4.37 1.73 -0.30
N GLY A 162 4.60 1.19 -1.49
CA GLY A 162 4.92 -0.23 -1.68
C GLY A 162 6.05 -0.69 -0.75
N ARG A 163 5.90 -1.89 -0.18
CA ARG A 163 6.82 -2.42 0.86
C ARG A 163 8.30 -2.42 0.47
N ASP A 164 8.60 -2.53 -0.82
CA ASP A 164 9.97 -2.56 -1.32
C ASP A 164 10.70 -1.22 -1.06
N HIS A 165 9.97 -0.09 -1.08
CA HIS A 165 10.53 1.23 -0.77
C HIS A 165 10.90 1.38 0.71
N VAL A 166 10.24 0.68 1.64
CA VAL A 166 10.50 0.82 3.09
C VAL A 166 11.97 0.54 3.42
N SER A 167 12.53 -0.51 2.83
CA SER A 167 13.93 -0.90 3.07
C SER A 167 14.93 -0.06 2.28
N LEU A 168 14.52 0.50 1.13
CA LEU A 168 15.35 1.41 0.33
C LEU A 168 15.47 2.81 0.96
N GLU A 169 14.43 3.25 1.66
CA GLU A 169 14.39 4.56 2.30
C GLU A 169 15.01 4.59 3.69
N GLU A 170 15.06 3.46 4.41
CA GLU A 170 15.69 3.36 5.74
C GLU A 170 17.08 4.01 5.82
N PRO A 171 18.09 3.60 5.03
CA PRO A 171 19.43 4.19 5.13
C PRO A 171 19.47 5.69 4.75
N LYS A 172 18.53 6.15 3.93
CA LYS A 172 18.47 7.56 3.51
C LYS A 172 17.84 8.44 4.59
N LEU A 173 16.79 7.95 5.24
CA LEU A 173 16.23 8.59 6.43
C LEU A 173 17.26 8.65 7.56
N GLU A 174 18.01 7.57 7.78
CA GLU A 174 19.11 7.56 8.76
C GLU A 174 20.20 8.58 8.42
N SER A 175 20.60 8.66 7.15
CA SER A 175 21.55 9.67 6.66
C SER A 175 21.03 11.11 6.83
N ALA A 176 19.71 11.31 6.76
CA ALA A 176 19.06 12.59 7.04
C ALA A 176 18.89 12.89 8.54
N GLY A 177 19.40 12.03 9.43
CA GLY A 177 19.42 12.21 10.87
C GLY A 177 18.21 11.64 11.62
N TYR A 178 17.33 10.90 10.94
CA TYR A 178 16.25 10.17 11.60
C TYR A 178 16.77 8.89 12.22
N LYS A 179 16.42 8.62 13.47
CA LYS A 179 16.79 7.37 14.14
C LYS A 179 15.61 6.43 14.12
N LYS A 180 15.78 5.24 13.56
CA LYS A 180 14.82 4.15 13.74
C LYS A 180 14.72 3.83 15.23
N VAL A 181 13.51 3.82 15.76
CA VAL A 181 13.27 3.55 17.18
C VAL A 181 12.46 2.29 17.37
N PHE A 182 12.50 1.76 18.60
CA PHE A 182 11.64 0.66 18.97
C PHE A 182 10.17 1.05 18.77
N PHE A 183 9.44 0.17 18.09
CA PHE A 183 8.04 0.34 17.76
C PHE A 183 7.36 -0.98 18.08
N SER A 184 6.73 -1.01 19.26
CA SER A 184 6.21 -2.25 19.83
C SER A 184 5.08 -2.83 18.99
N GLU A 185 4.91 -4.15 19.07
CA GLU A 185 3.77 -4.84 18.45
C GLU A 185 2.44 -4.28 18.97
N ILE A 186 2.36 -3.94 20.27
CA ILE A 186 1.17 -3.34 20.88
C ILE A 186 0.85 -1.98 20.23
N GLU A 187 1.85 -1.11 20.03
CA GLU A 187 1.63 0.16 19.32
C GLU A 187 1.14 -0.08 17.89
N LYS A 188 1.74 -1.02 17.16
CA LYS A 188 1.31 -1.36 15.78
C LYS A 188 -0.12 -1.89 15.75
N ILE A 189 -0.46 -2.83 16.62
CA ILE A 189 -1.81 -3.40 16.77
C ILE A 189 -2.82 -2.29 17.06
N ASN A 190 -2.49 -1.37 17.97
CA ASN A 190 -3.38 -0.25 18.30
C ASN A 190 -3.62 0.67 17.11
N LEU A 191 -2.58 0.98 16.34
CA LEU A 191 -2.71 1.81 15.14
C LEU A 191 -3.50 1.10 14.03
N LEU A 192 -3.30 -0.21 13.85
CA LEU A 192 -3.95 -1.00 12.80
C LEU A 192 -5.31 -1.59 13.21
N ARG A 193 -5.80 -1.28 14.41
CA ARG A 193 -7.05 -1.82 14.95
C ARG A 193 -8.24 -1.27 14.20
N ILE A 194 -8.94 -2.18 13.51
CA ILE A 194 -10.18 -1.91 12.77
C ILE A 194 -11.34 -1.70 13.75
N HIS A 195 -11.94 -0.51 13.71
CA HIS A 195 -13.14 -0.17 14.49
C HIS A 195 -14.43 -0.38 13.70
N ASP A 196 -14.39 -0.12 12.39
CA ASP A 196 -15.50 -0.32 11.45
C ASP A 196 -15.11 -1.36 10.41
N LYS A 197 -15.86 -2.47 10.35
CA LYS A 197 -15.63 -3.59 9.42
C LYS A 197 -16.46 -3.48 8.15
N LYS A 198 -17.14 -2.35 7.91
CA LYS A 198 -17.95 -2.16 6.71
C LYS A 198 -17.05 -2.21 5.47
N LEU A 199 -17.32 -3.18 4.61
CA LEU A 199 -16.64 -3.36 3.33
C LEU A 199 -17.24 -2.41 2.31
N ILE A 200 -16.81 -1.15 2.38
CA ILE A 200 -17.24 -0.10 1.45
C ILE A 200 -16.05 0.79 1.10
N TYR A 201 -16.01 1.24 -0.15
CA TYR A 201 -14.98 2.16 -0.60
C TYR A 201 -15.33 3.62 -0.22
N PRO A 202 -14.35 4.51 -0.01
CA PRO A 202 -14.64 5.92 0.18
C PRO A 202 -15.23 6.51 -1.11
N LYS A 203 -16.13 7.47 -0.94
CA LYS A 203 -16.76 8.21 -2.03
C LYS A 203 -15.73 8.73 -3.02
N GLY A 204 -15.96 8.49 -4.31
CA GLY A 204 -15.15 9.05 -5.40
C GLY A 204 -14.00 8.15 -5.87
N MET A 205 -13.77 6.99 -5.26
CA MET A 205 -12.79 6.00 -5.76
C MET A 205 -12.99 5.70 -7.25
N ASN A 206 -14.21 5.37 -7.66
CA ASN A 206 -14.53 5.03 -9.04
C ASN A 206 -14.37 6.25 -9.96
N HIS A 207 -14.73 7.45 -9.49
CA HIS A 207 -14.53 8.69 -10.26
C HIS A 207 -13.05 8.90 -10.60
N TYR A 208 -12.16 8.83 -9.61
CA TYR A 208 -10.73 9.06 -9.83
C TYR A 208 -10.06 7.92 -10.61
N ILE A 209 -10.50 6.67 -10.46
CA ILE A 209 -10.05 5.57 -11.31
C ILE A 209 -10.41 5.81 -12.77
N GLN A 210 -11.63 6.25 -13.07
CA GLN A 210 -12.03 6.58 -14.44
C GLN A 210 -11.22 7.76 -14.99
N LYS A 211 -10.94 8.78 -14.16
CA LYS A 211 -10.03 9.87 -14.52
C LYS A 211 -8.64 9.35 -14.88
N ARG A 212 -8.08 8.41 -14.09
CA ARG A 212 -6.79 7.78 -14.39
C ARG A 212 -6.82 6.96 -15.68
N ILE A 213 -7.86 6.17 -15.91
CA ILE A 213 -8.01 5.41 -17.16
C ILE A 213 -7.99 6.35 -18.38
N ALA A 214 -8.69 7.49 -18.30
CA ALA A 214 -8.69 8.48 -19.36
C ALA A 214 -7.29 9.09 -19.59
N TYR A 215 -6.58 9.44 -18.51
CA TYR A 215 -5.20 9.90 -18.58
C TYR A 215 -4.29 8.87 -19.27
N GLU A 216 -4.33 7.60 -18.84
CA GLU A 216 -3.49 6.55 -19.41
C GLU A 216 -3.75 6.31 -20.90
N LYS A 217 -5.03 6.34 -21.31
CA LYS A 217 -5.40 6.27 -22.73
C LYS A 217 -4.81 7.41 -23.54
N ASN A 218 -4.79 8.62 -23.00
CA ASN A 218 -4.20 9.78 -23.68
C ASN A 218 -2.67 9.69 -23.76
N CYS A 219 -2.02 9.04 -22.80
CA CYS A 219 -0.57 8.82 -22.80
C CYS A 219 -0.11 7.80 -23.85
N ILE A 220 -0.94 6.81 -24.20
CA ILE A 220 -0.60 5.80 -25.21
C ILE A 220 -0.35 6.47 -26.57
N GLY A 221 0.86 6.28 -27.11
CA GLY A 221 1.26 6.85 -28.40
C GLY A 221 1.69 8.32 -28.36
N THR A 222 1.53 9.01 -27.24
CA THR A 222 2.01 10.40 -27.04
C THR A 222 3.22 10.42 -26.10
N VAL A 223 2.98 10.08 -24.84
CA VAL A 223 3.95 10.00 -23.76
C VAL A 223 4.60 8.61 -23.75
N TYR A 224 3.80 7.55 -23.92
CA TYR A 224 4.26 6.17 -24.03
C TYR A 224 4.57 5.83 -25.50
N LYS A 225 5.81 6.12 -25.90
CA LYS A 225 6.26 5.99 -27.30
C LYS A 225 6.76 4.59 -27.64
N THR A 226 7.45 3.92 -26.71
CA THR A 226 7.97 2.58 -26.92
C THR A 226 6.89 1.51 -26.69
N ASP A 227 7.06 0.34 -27.30
CA ASP A 227 6.12 -0.77 -27.14
C ASP A 227 6.07 -1.28 -25.70
N THR A 228 7.19 -1.21 -24.97
CA THR A 228 7.25 -1.52 -23.54
C THR A 228 6.35 -0.60 -22.72
N TRP A 229 6.44 0.73 -22.94
CA TRP A 229 5.61 1.70 -22.22
C TRP A 229 4.13 1.61 -22.63
N LYS A 230 3.84 1.39 -23.91
CA LYS A 230 2.46 1.18 -24.39
C LYS A 230 1.83 -0.04 -23.72
N LYS A 231 2.57 -1.16 -23.68
CA LYS A 231 2.11 -2.38 -23.03
C LYS A 231 1.85 -2.15 -21.54
N GLN A 232 2.78 -1.51 -20.83
CA GLN A 232 2.59 -1.18 -19.41
C GLN A 232 1.34 -0.32 -19.17
N GLY A 233 1.09 0.69 -20.01
CA GLY A 233 -0.10 1.52 -19.92
C GLY A 233 -1.39 0.72 -20.17
N LEU A 234 -1.39 -0.18 -21.16
CA LEU A 234 -2.53 -1.07 -21.44
C LEU A 234 -2.81 -2.04 -20.28
N ASP A 235 -1.78 -2.67 -19.73
CA ASP A 235 -1.89 -3.58 -18.58
C ASP A 235 -2.43 -2.84 -17.35
N LEU A 236 -1.98 -1.60 -17.12
CA LEU A 236 -2.50 -0.75 -16.05
C LEU A 236 -3.98 -0.39 -16.27
N ILE A 237 -4.37 0.00 -17.48
CA ILE A 237 -5.78 0.27 -17.82
C ILE A 237 -6.65 -0.96 -17.56
N GLU A 238 -6.19 -2.16 -17.92
CA GLU A 238 -6.93 -3.40 -17.66
C GLU A 238 -7.14 -3.60 -16.15
N ASN A 239 -6.09 -3.45 -15.35
CA ASN A 239 -6.18 -3.57 -13.89
C ASN A 239 -7.12 -2.53 -13.28
N LEU A 240 -7.05 -1.26 -13.72
CA LEU A 240 -7.94 -0.21 -13.26
C LEU A 240 -9.40 -0.48 -13.61
N ASN A 241 -9.69 -1.04 -14.79
CA ASN A 241 -11.05 -1.45 -15.15
C ASN A 241 -11.57 -2.57 -14.23
N ARG A 242 -10.71 -3.54 -13.87
CA ARG A 242 -11.07 -4.59 -12.90
C ARG A 242 -11.37 -4.00 -11.53
N SER A 243 -10.51 -3.11 -11.03
CA SER A 243 -10.74 -2.40 -9.75
C SER A 243 -12.03 -1.58 -9.78
N SER A 244 -12.29 -0.82 -10.85
CA SER A 244 -13.52 -0.05 -11.04
C SER A 244 -14.77 -0.93 -10.94
N LYS A 245 -14.77 -2.10 -11.59
CA LYS A 245 -15.89 -3.05 -11.51
C LYS A 245 -16.10 -3.57 -10.08
N ILE A 246 -15.04 -3.91 -9.37
CA ILE A 246 -15.13 -4.37 -7.97
C ILE A 246 -15.71 -3.26 -7.08
N ILE A 247 -15.27 -2.02 -7.25
CA ILE A 247 -15.76 -0.87 -6.48
C ILE A 247 -17.24 -0.63 -6.75
N GLN A 248 -17.67 -0.67 -8.01
CA GLN A 248 -19.08 -0.53 -8.37
C GLN A 248 -19.97 -1.63 -7.79
N GLN A 249 -19.47 -2.87 -7.74
CA GLN A 249 -20.19 -4.01 -7.15
C GLN A 249 -20.27 -3.92 -5.62
N THR A 250 -19.21 -3.45 -4.99
CA THR A 250 -19.12 -3.34 -3.52
C THR A 250 -19.85 -2.10 -2.98
N GLY A 251 -19.81 -1.01 -3.74
CA GLY A 251 -20.37 0.28 -3.38
C GLY A 251 -19.36 1.24 -2.74
N GLU A 252 -19.74 2.52 -2.74
CA GLU A 252 -19.00 3.61 -2.12
C GLU A 252 -19.83 4.27 -1.01
N SER A 253 -19.16 4.88 -0.04
CA SER A 253 -19.82 5.70 0.99
C SER A 253 -20.58 6.86 0.34
N GLN A 254 -21.71 7.25 0.95
CA GLN A 254 -22.52 8.39 0.49
C GLN A 254 -21.83 9.73 0.71
#